data_AF-A0A1E5A4K1-F1
#
_entry.id   AF-A0A1E5A4K1-F1
#
_cell.length_a   1.000
_cell.length_b   1.000
_cell.length_c   1.000
_cell.angle_alpha   90.00
_cell.angle_beta   90.00
_cell.angle_gamma   90.00
#
_symmetry.space_group_name_H-M   'P 1'
#
loop_
_entity.id
_entity.type
_entity.pdbx_description
1 polymer ?
#
loop_
_entity_poly.entity_id
_entity_poly.type
_entity_poly.pdbx_seq_one_letter_code
_entity_poly.pdbx_strand_id
1 'polypeptide(L)' 'MPRVTEVVDAGENPTLKRLFDTDRNTYGDLLNPTKVMAHCPPILEAAKHLSASIAESGLLPKALHALVHARVAAINGCPF' A
#
# COMPACT_ATOMS: atom_id res chain seq x y z
N MET A 1 9.12 5.01 -11.88
CA MET A 1 9.80 3.73 -12.20
C MET A 1 10.65 3.35 -10.99
N PRO A 2 10.29 2.29 -10.24
CA PRO A 2 11.10 1.82 -9.13
C PRO A 2 12.50 1.41 -9.62
N ARG A 3 13.52 1.57 -8.77
CA ARG A 3 14.90 1.13 -9.08
C ARG A 3 15.11 -0.37 -8.88
N VAL A 4 14.11 -1.06 -8.34
CA VAL A 4 14.09 -2.50 -8.09
C VAL A 4 13.03 -3.14 -8.95
N THR A 5 13.27 -4.40 -9.36
CA THR A 5 12.31 -5.19 -10.12
C THR A 5 11.00 -5.31 -9.37
N GLU A 6 9.88 -5.12 -10.05
CA GLU A 6 8.56 -5.27 -9.47
C GLU A 6 8.21 -6.75 -9.29
N VAL A 7 7.64 -7.11 -8.14
CA VAL A 7 7.07 -8.43 -7.92
C VAL A 7 5.57 -8.34 -8.18
N VAL A 8 5.10 -9.02 -9.23
CA VAL A 8 3.69 -9.01 -9.67
C VAL A 8 3.00 -10.36 -9.54
N ASP A 9 3.77 -11.41 -9.27
CA ASP A 9 3.31 -12.77 -9.00
C ASP A 9 3.62 -13.13 -7.54
N ALA A 10 2.62 -13.65 -6.84
CA ALA A 10 2.75 -14.07 -5.45
C ALA A 10 3.46 -15.43 -5.30
N GLY A 11 3.52 -16.23 -6.38
CA GLY A 11 3.96 -17.62 -6.34
C GLY A 11 3.22 -18.41 -5.27
N GLU A 12 3.96 -19.21 -4.49
CA GLU A 12 3.41 -20.03 -3.40
C GLU A 12 3.34 -19.30 -2.05
N ASN A 13 3.65 -17.99 -1.99
CA ASN A 13 3.63 -17.26 -0.72
C ASN A 13 2.19 -16.90 -0.31
N PRO A 14 1.65 -17.45 0.80
CA PRO A 14 0.26 -17.24 1.18
C PRO A 14 -0.04 -15.80 1.60
N THR A 15 0.93 -15.10 2.21
CA THR A 15 0.78 -13.69 2.59
C THR A 15 0.68 -12.82 1.34
N LEU A 16 1.57 -13.01 0.36
CA LEU A 16 1.52 -12.25 -0.89
C LEU A 16 0.23 -12.52 -1.65
N LYS A 17 -0.22 -13.78 -1.74
CA LYS A 17 -1.47 -14.13 -2.43
C LYS A 17 -2.66 -13.37 -1.83
N ARG A 18 -2.83 -13.45 -0.51
CA ARG A 18 -3.89 -12.72 0.20
C ARG A 18 -3.83 -11.20 -0.03
N LEU A 19 -2.64 -10.60 0.09
CA LEU A 19 -2.48 -9.15 -0.07
C LEU A 19 -2.65 -8.70 -1.52
N PHE A 20 -2.20 -9.50 -2.49
CA PHE A 20 -2.35 -9.21 -3.92
C PHE A 20 -3.81 -9.29 -4.35
N ASP A 21 -4.53 -10.32 -3.90
CA ASP A 21 -5.97 -10.46 -4.14
C ASP A 21 -6.74 -9.28 -3.55
N THR A 22 -6.38 -8.85 -2.33
CA THR A 22 -6.98 -7.68 -1.68
C THR A 22 -6.77 -6.41 -2.49
N ASP A 23 -5.53 -6.16 -2.95
CA ASP A 23 -5.23 -4.98 -3.77
C ASP A 23 -5.97 -5.01 -5.11
N ARG A 24 -5.98 -6.15 -5.81
CA ARG A 24 -6.70 -6.28 -7.09
C ARG A 24 -8.21 -6.07 -6.92
N ASN A 25 -8.80 -6.62 -5.86
CA ASN A 25 -10.22 -6.45 -5.57
C ASN A 25 -10.57 -4.99 -5.21
N THR A 26 -9.66 -4.28 -4.54
CA THR A 26 -9.93 -2.91 -4.05
C THR A 26 -9.60 -1.85 -5.08
N TYR A 27 -8.50 -2.01 -5.82
CA TYR A 27 -7.91 -1.00 -6.69
C TYR A 27 -7.89 -1.39 -8.17
N GLY A 28 -8.29 -2.61 -8.51
CA GLY A 28 -8.25 -3.15 -9.88
C GLY A 28 -6.89 -3.69 -10.31
N ASP A 29 -5.80 -3.34 -9.60
CA ASP A 29 -4.45 -3.86 -9.81
C ASP A 29 -3.60 -3.72 -8.53
N LEU A 30 -2.37 -4.23 -8.56
CA LEU A 30 -1.40 -4.05 -7.48
C LEU A 30 -0.89 -2.60 -7.44
N LEU A 31 -0.87 -2.01 -6.24
CA LEU A 31 -0.24 -0.71 -6.02
C LEU A 31 1.29 -0.81 -6.18
N ASN A 32 1.93 0.26 -6.65
CA ASN A 32 3.39 0.29 -6.83
C ASN A 32 4.17 -0.03 -5.51
N PRO A 33 3.77 0.50 -4.34
CA PRO A 33 4.41 0.11 -3.08
C PRO A 33 4.27 -1.38 -2.76
N THR A 34 3.13 -2.00 -3.11
CA THR A 34 2.91 -3.45 -2.93
C THR A 34 3.90 -4.24 -3.78
N LYS A 35 4.07 -3.89 -5.05
CA LYS A 35 5.01 -4.54 -5.98
C LYS A 35 6.47 -4.46 -5.51
N VAL A 36 6.85 -3.34 -4.89
CA VAL A 36 8.21 -3.10 -4.38
C VAL A 36 8.43 -3.79 -3.02
N MET A 37 7.49 -3.67 -2.09
CA MET A 37 7.65 -4.26 -0.74
C MET A 37 7.45 -5.78 -0.73
N ALA A 38 6.86 -6.36 -1.79
CA ALA A 38 6.69 -7.81 -1.92
C ALA A 38 8.00 -8.61 -1.91
N HIS A 39 9.16 -7.97 -2.13
CA HIS A 39 10.48 -8.57 -1.87
C HIS A 39 10.66 -9.00 -0.41
N CYS A 40 9.93 -8.39 0.53
CA CYS A 40 9.91 -8.74 1.95
C CYS A 40 8.46 -8.78 2.46
N PRO A 41 7.78 -9.93 2.33
CA PRO A 41 6.37 -10.06 2.71
C PRO A 41 6.03 -9.61 4.14
N PRO A 42 6.86 -9.87 5.17
CA PRO A 42 6.60 -9.37 6.52
C PRO A 42 6.57 -7.83 6.61
N ILE A 43 7.45 -7.14 5.85
CA ILE A 43 7.46 -5.67 5.81
C ILE A 43 6.20 -5.15 5.10
N LEU A 44 5.82 -5.77 3.97
CA LEU A 44 4.60 -5.41 3.25
C LEU A 44 3.36 -5.56 4.13
N GLU A 45 3.24 -6.67 4.86
CA GLU A 45 2.11 -6.92 5.76
C GLU A 45 2.05 -5.88 6.89
N ALA A 46 3.18 -5.60 7.53
CA ALA A 46 3.26 -4.56 8.56
C ALA A 46 2.89 -3.16 8.02
N ALA A 47 3.34 -2.82 6.80
CA ALA A 47 3.01 -1.54 6.17
C ALA A 47 1.52 -1.40 5.87
N LYS A 48 0.85 -2.47 5.41
CA LYS A 48 -0.60 -2.51 5.18
C LYS A 48 -1.37 -2.33 6.49
N HIS A 49 -0.97 -3.01 7.57
CA HIS A 49 -1.58 -2.82 8.89
C HIS A 49 -1.41 -1.40 9.43
N LEU A 50 -0.20 -0.82 9.29
CA LEU A 50 0.04 0.56 9.70
C LEU A 50 -0.83 1.55 8.92
N SER A 51 -0.99 1.36 7.61
CA SER A 51 -1.86 2.22 6.81
C SER A 51 -3.34 2.08 7.20
N ALA A 52 -3.78 0.87 7.53
CA ALA A 52 -5.15 0.61 7.96
C ALA A 52 -5.46 1.25 9.32
N SER A 53 -4.51 1.24 10.27
CA SER A 53 -4.72 1.77 11.61
C SER A 53 -4.98 3.28 11.66
N ILE A 54 -4.53 4.04 10.65
CA ILE A 54 -4.87 5.47 10.49
C ILE A 54 -6.39 5.62 10.38
N ALA A 55 -7.06 4.72 9.67
CA ALA A 55 -8.51 4.74 9.51
C ALA A 55 -9.27 4.36 10.80
N GLU A 56 -8.63 3.59 11.69
CA GLU A 56 -9.21 3.13 12.96
C GLU A 56 -9.24 4.23 14.02
N SER A 57 -8.33 5.22 13.96
CA SER A 57 -8.25 6.32 14.93
C SER A 57 -9.58 7.07 15.10
N GLY A 58 -10.37 7.23 14.03
CA GLY A 58 -11.67 7.89 14.06
C GLY A 58 -11.66 9.39 14.40
N LEU A 59 -10.49 9.97 14.67
CA LEU A 59 -10.33 11.39 15.04
C LEU A 59 -10.53 12.36 13.87
N LEU A 60 -10.54 11.85 12.63
CA LEU A 60 -10.73 12.63 11.42
C LEU A 60 -11.89 12.04 10.58
N PRO A 61 -12.74 12.90 9.97
CA PRO A 61 -13.67 12.45 8.95
C PRO A 61 -12.94 11.71 7.82
N LYS A 62 -13.47 10.57 7.37
CA LYS A 62 -12.84 9.71 6.35
C LYS A 62 -12.42 10.46 5.09
N ALA A 63 -13.24 11.41 4.65
CA ALA A 63 -12.97 12.23 3.46
C ALA A 63 -11.70 13.10 3.60
N LEU A 64 -11.31 13.46 4.83
CA LEU A 64 -10.11 14.27 5.07
C LEU A 64 -8.81 13.46 5.01
N HIS A 65 -8.85 12.14 5.20
CA HIS A 65 -7.62 11.32 5.19
C HIS A 65 -6.89 11.46 3.85
N ALA A 66 -7.62 11.34 2.73
CA ALA A 66 -7.05 11.48 1.40
C ALA A 66 -6.45 12.88 1.15
N LEU A 67 -7.11 13.94 1.65
CA LEU A 67 -6.61 15.31 1.53
C LEU A 67 -5.33 15.54 2.33
N VAL A 68 -5.26 15.00 3.55
CA VAL A 68 -4.04 15.06 4.39
C VAL A 68 -2.90 14.31 3.70
N HIS A 69 -3.14 13.09 3.21
CA HIS A 69 -2.13 12.32 2.48
C HIS A 69 -1.62 13.07 1.25
N ALA A 70 -2.52 13.63 0.43
CA ALA A 70 -2.16 14.42 -0.75
C ALA A 70 -1.33 15.66 -0.37
N ARG A 71 -1.69 16.36 0.72
CA ARG A 71 -0.93 17.53 1.19
C ARG A 71 0.47 17.14 1.65
N VAL A 72 0.61 16.05 2.40
CA VAL A 72 1.92 15.54 2.86
C VAL A 72 2.77 15.08 1.68
N ALA A 73 2.19 14.37 0.71
CA ALA A 73 2.88 13.94 -0.51
C ALA A 73 3.40 15.16 -1.30
N ALA A 74 2.57 16.19 -1.48
CA ALA A 74 2.95 17.42 -2.17
C ALA A 74 4.10 18.17 -1.47
N ILE A 75 4.09 18.25 -0.13
CA ILE A 75 5.17 18.88 0.66
C ILE A 75 6.50 18.15 0.44
N ASN A 76 6.47 16.82 0.33
CA ASN A 76 7.66 16.00 0.14
C ASN A 76 8.04 15.78 -1.33
N GLY A 77 7.29 16.37 -2.28
CA GLY A 77 7.53 16.16 -3.71
C GLY A 77 7.31 14.71 -4.17
N CYS A 78 6.45 13.95 -3.49
CA CYS A 78 6.11 12.58 -3.89
C CYS A 78 5.16 12.61 -5.09
N PRO A 79 5.54 12.06 -6.27
CA PRO A 79 4.74 12.12 -7.47
C PRO A 79 3.74 10.97 -7.62
N PHE A 80 3.70 10.05 -6.64
CA PHE A 80 2.85 8.85 -6.61
C PHE A 80 1.97 8.86 -5.38
#